data_AF-A0A971XAE2-F1
#
_entry.id   AF-A0A971XAE2-F1
#
_cell.length_a   1.000
_cell.length_b   1.000
_cell.length_c   1.000
_cell.angle_alpha   90.00
_cell.angle_beta   90.00
_cell.angle_gamma   90.00
#
_symmetry.space_group_name_H-M   'P 1'
#
loop_
_entity.id
_entity.type
_entity.pdbx_description
1 polymer ?
#
loop_
_entity_poly.entity_id
_entity_poly.type
_entity_poly.pdbx_seq_one_letter_code
_entity_poly.pdbx_strand_id
1 'polypeptide(L)'
;MDKIIIKGRPAFKGKAEGEALVCPNSIQGWAGVSDTTGEIIEKGHVEEGKNIKDRILVLPGSKGSNGWSGHFHSASVSGFTPAGWIFSQIDSRSGVAAAVLEIPTIVDFSNDINIFEIIESGDWIEMDGDTGEVIITKKI
;
A
#
# COMPACT_ATOMS: atom_id res chain seq x y z
N MET A 1 19.40 6.28 14.31
CA MET A 1 18.07 6.66 13.80
C MET A 1 17.09 5.80 14.53
N ASP A 2 16.16 6.42 15.24
CA ASP A 2 15.15 5.68 15.97
C ASP A 2 14.21 5.02 14.96
N LYS A 3 14.05 3.70 15.08
CA LYS A 3 13.11 2.93 14.29
C LYS A 3 11.80 2.83 15.07
N ILE A 4 10.68 3.07 14.39
CA ILE A 4 9.35 2.84 14.95
C ILE A 4 8.89 1.47 14.49
N ILE A 5 8.40 0.65 15.42
CA ILE A 5 7.91 -0.69 15.11
C ILE A 5 6.43 -0.73 15.46
N ILE A 6 5.61 -1.08 14.48
CA ILE A 6 4.18 -1.33 14.66
C ILE A 6 3.85 -2.73 14.16
N LYS A 7 2.68 -3.24 14.58
CA LYS A 7 2.23 -4.58 14.20
C LYS A 7 0.77 -4.56 13.77
N GLY A 8 0.51 -5.14 12.60
CA GLY A 8 -0.83 -5.41 12.11
C GLY A 8 -1.09 -6.92 12.01
N ARG A 9 -2.21 -7.28 11.43
CA ARG A 9 -2.56 -8.66 11.08
C ARG A 9 -1.90 -9.04 9.75
N PRO A 10 -1.14 -10.14 9.67
CA PRO A 10 -0.63 -10.64 8.39
C PRO A 10 -1.78 -11.09 7.49
N ALA A 11 -1.74 -10.73 6.21
CA ALA A 11 -2.76 -11.08 5.22
C ALA A 11 -2.19 -11.79 3.98
N PHE A 12 -0.98 -11.44 3.54
CA PHE A 12 -0.26 -12.17 2.50
C PHE A 12 1.23 -12.23 2.86
N LYS A 13 1.80 -13.43 2.75
CA LYS A 13 3.16 -13.79 3.18
C LYS A 13 4.27 -13.09 2.39
N GLY A 14 5.49 -13.16 2.92
CA GLY A 14 6.70 -12.64 2.28
C GLY A 14 7.21 -11.37 2.94
N LYS A 15 8.38 -10.92 2.50
CA LYS A 15 9.04 -9.72 3.02
C LYS A 15 9.24 -8.72 1.90
N ALA A 16 9.06 -7.46 2.23
CA ALA A 16 9.26 -6.37 1.29
C ALA A 16 9.88 -5.19 2.03
N GLU A 17 10.63 -4.39 1.28
CA GLU A 17 11.09 -3.08 1.73
C GLU A 17 10.94 -2.06 0.62
N GLY A 18 10.79 -0.80 0.99
CA GLY A 18 10.68 0.28 0.05
C GLY A 18 10.24 1.58 0.68
N GLU A 19 10.28 2.63 -0.12
CA GLU A 19 9.75 3.94 0.25
C GLU A 19 8.23 3.87 0.37
N ALA A 20 7.70 4.46 1.45
CA ALA A 20 6.27 4.56 1.69
C ALA A 20 5.62 5.57 0.75
N LEU A 21 4.45 5.19 0.24
CA LEU A 21 3.52 6.07 -0.46
C LEU A 21 2.19 6.07 0.30
N VAL A 22 1.93 7.14 1.03
CA VAL A 22 0.82 7.23 1.99
C VAL A 22 -0.38 7.88 1.33
N CYS A 23 -1.44 7.10 1.15
CA CYS A 23 -2.67 7.49 0.47
C CYS A 23 -3.85 7.46 1.47
N PRO A 24 -4.00 8.47 2.36
CA PRO A 24 -5.00 8.46 3.44
C PRO A 24 -6.44 8.48 2.94
N ASN A 25 -6.67 8.96 1.72
CA ASN A 25 -7.98 8.93 1.06
C ASN A 25 -8.12 7.75 0.09
N SER A 26 -7.19 6.79 0.13
CA SER A 26 -7.02 5.73 -0.86
C SER A 26 -6.86 6.24 -2.29
N ILE A 27 -6.59 5.32 -3.21
CA ILE A 27 -6.53 5.59 -4.65
C ILE A 27 -7.84 5.07 -5.25
N GLN A 28 -8.52 5.88 -6.06
CA GLN A 28 -9.75 5.45 -6.72
C GLN A 28 -9.51 4.27 -7.67
N GLY A 29 -10.51 3.44 -7.93
CA GLY A 29 -10.36 2.34 -8.90
C GLY A 29 -10.19 2.87 -10.32
N TRP A 30 -11.26 3.43 -10.89
CA TRP A 30 -11.22 3.99 -12.24
C TRP A 30 -10.44 5.31 -12.26
N ALA A 31 -9.48 5.43 -13.18
CA ALA A 31 -8.60 6.59 -13.30
C ALA A 31 -7.81 6.91 -12.02
N GLY A 32 -7.47 5.88 -11.23
CA GLY A 32 -6.62 6.02 -10.04
C GLY A 32 -5.16 5.85 -10.35
N VAL A 33 -4.81 4.68 -10.89
CA VAL A 33 -3.46 4.36 -11.37
C VAL A 33 -3.52 4.16 -12.89
N SER A 34 -2.48 4.59 -13.57
CA SER A 34 -2.23 4.25 -14.96
C SER A 34 -1.69 2.83 -15.06
N ASP A 35 -2.46 1.94 -15.68
CA ASP A 35 -2.11 0.54 -15.91
C ASP A 35 -0.83 0.36 -16.76
N THR A 36 -0.39 1.39 -17.50
CA THR A 36 0.77 1.33 -18.41
C THR A 36 2.00 2.07 -17.91
N THR A 37 1.87 2.89 -16.87
CA THR A 37 3.00 3.64 -16.30
C THR A 37 3.18 3.42 -14.80
N GLY A 38 2.18 2.87 -14.11
CA GLY A 38 2.18 2.76 -12.64
C GLY A 38 2.00 4.08 -11.91
N GLU A 39 1.72 5.18 -12.63
CA GLU A 39 1.56 6.50 -12.05
C GLU A 39 0.17 6.67 -11.44
N ILE A 40 0.08 7.31 -10.27
CA ILE A 40 -1.20 7.77 -9.72
C ILE A 40 -1.69 8.96 -10.54
N ILE A 41 -2.76 8.76 -11.29
CA ILE A 41 -3.35 9.74 -12.22
C ILE A 41 -4.65 10.36 -11.70
N GLU A 42 -5.09 9.99 -10.48
CA GLU A 42 -6.23 10.61 -9.82
C GLU A 42 -5.97 12.09 -9.56
N LYS A 43 -6.75 12.96 -10.21
CA LYS A 43 -6.61 14.42 -10.08
C LYS A 43 -6.88 14.88 -8.66
N GLY A 44 -5.93 15.64 -8.10
CA GLY A 44 -6.00 16.16 -6.73
C GLY A 44 -5.67 15.13 -5.66
N HIS A 45 -5.23 13.92 -6.02
CA HIS A 45 -4.71 12.96 -5.06
C HIS A 45 -3.39 13.48 -4.47
N VAL A 46 -3.15 13.25 -3.18
CA VAL A 46 -1.95 13.78 -2.49
C VAL A 46 -0.65 13.26 -3.09
N GLU A 47 -0.68 12.06 -3.65
CA GLU A 47 0.41 11.41 -4.39
C GLU A 47 0.23 11.43 -5.91
N GLU A 48 -0.57 12.35 -6.47
CA GLU A 48 -0.70 12.51 -7.94
C GLU A 48 0.68 12.66 -8.59
N GLY A 49 0.93 11.91 -9.67
CA GLY A 49 2.20 11.90 -10.40
C GLY A 49 3.27 10.97 -9.84
N LYS A 50 3.03 10.29 -8.72
CA LYS A 50 3.95 9.31 -8.13
C LYS A 50 3.75 7.92 -8.72
N ASN A 51 4.82 7.14 -8.78
CA ASN A 51 4.80 5.77 -9.29
C ASN A 51 4.65 4.76 -8.14
N ILE A 52 3.77 3.78 -8.32
CA ILE A 52 3.52 2.73 -7.32
C ILE A 52 4.59 1.63 -7.30
N LYS A 53 5.40 1.52 -8.35
CA LYS A 53 6.37 0.44 -8.53
C LYS A 53 7.41 0.43 -7.42
N ASP A 54 7.67 -0.76 -6.86
CA ASP A 54 8.67 -0.99 -5.82
C ASP A 54 8.46 -0.12 -4.55
N ARG A 55 7.23 0.39 -4.35
CA ARG A 55 6.83 1.19 -3.18
C ARG A 55 6.00 0.37 -2.20
N ILE A 56 6.02 0.78 -0.93
CA ILE A 56 5.07 0.29 0.07
C ILE A 56 3.86 1.21 0.09
N LEU A 57 2.71 0.73 -0.37
CA LEU A 57 1.50 1.54 -0.40
C LEU A 57 0.75 1.44 0.93
N VAL A 58 0.43 2.59 1.52
CA VAL A 58 -0.28 2.70 2.81
C VAL A 58 -1.65 3.33 2.56
N LEU A 59 -2.74 2.57 2.73
CA LEU A 59 -4.10 3.01 2.39
C LEU A 59 -5.12 2.60 3.46
N PRO A 60 -6.28 3.26 3.56
CA PRO A 60 -7.31 2.85 4.51
C PRO A 60 -8.05 1.57 4.10
N GLY A 61 -7.96 1.22 2.82
CA GLY A 61 -8.74 0.20 2.11
C GLY A 61 -8.86 0.60 0.65
N SER A 62 -9.76 -0.04 -0.10
CA SER A 62 -10.06 0.34 -1.49
C SER A 62 -11.07 1.50 -1.60
N LYS A 63 -11.04 2.23 -2.73
CA LYS A 63 -11.97 3.34 -3.02
C LYS A 63 -12.65 3.20 -4.39
N GLY A 64 -13.96 3.44 -4.43
CA GLY A 64 -14.71 3.50 -5.68
C GLY A 64 -15.40 2.17 -6.04
N SER A 65 -15.21 1.69 -7.27
CA SER A 65 -15.95 0.55 -7.83
C SER A 65 -15.29 -0.81 -7.57
N ASN A 66 -15.94 -1.90 -8.00
CA ASN A 66 -15.41 -3.27 -7.88
C ASN A 66 -14.19 -3.54 -8.78
N GLY A 67 -13.92 -2.68 -9.77
CA GLY A 67 -12.76 -2.80 -10.67
C GLY A 67 -11.43 -2.41 -10.03
N TRP A 68 -11.43 -1.97 -8.76
CA TRP A 68 -10.25 -1.47 -8.06
C TRP A 68 -9.06 -2.43 -8.12
N SER A 69 -9.26 -3.71 -7.76
CA SER A 69 -8.20 -4.72 -7.81
C SER A 69 -7.72 -5.01 -9.24
N GLY A 70 -8.61 -4.86 -10.24
CA GLY A 70 -8.29 -5.08 -11.64
C GLY A 70 -7.27 -4.08 -12.18
N HIS A 71 -7.34 -2.81 -11.78
CA HIS A 71 -6.36 -1.79 -12.18
C HIS A 71 -4.97 -2.06 -11.61
N PHE A 72 -4.88 -2.40 -10.32
CA PHE A 72 -3.60 -2.76 -9.71
C PHE A 72 -3.02 -4.06 -10.31
N HIS A 73 -3.86 -5.03 -10.64
CA HIS A 73 -3.42 -6.23 -11.35
C HIS A 73 -2.91 -5.91 -12.76
N SER A 74 -3.63 -5.06 -13.51
CA SER A 74 -3.24 -4.60 -14.85
C SER A 74 -1.89 -3.88 -14.81
N ALA A 75 -1.69 -2.95 -13.87
CA ALA A 75 -0.41 -2.27 -13.64
C ALA A 75 0.71 -3.25 -13.29
N SER A 76 0.43 -4.26 -12.45
CA SER A 76 1.38 -5.31 -12.09
C SER A 76 1.81 -6.14 -13.31
N VAL A 77 0.86 -6.57 -14.16
CA VAL A 77 1.14 -7.28 -15.42
C VAL A 77 2.01 -6.43 -16.36
N SER A 78 1.84 -5.11 -16.35
CA SER A 78 2.68 -4.15 -17.08
C SER A 78 4.05 -3.87 -16.42
N GLY A 79 4.38 -4.52 -15.29
CA GLY A 79 5.66 -4.41 -14.61
C GLY A 79 5.75 -3.27 -13.58
N PHE A 80 4.61 -2.73 -13.13
CA PHE A 80 4.48 -1.69 -12.12
C PHE A 80 3.82 -2.22 -10.84
N THR A 81 4.40 -3.29 -10.29
CA THR A 81 3.92 -3.90 -9.05
C THR A 81 4.46 -3.13 -7.84
N PRO A 82 3.62 -2.80 -6.85
CA PRO A 82 4.10 -2.35 -5.55
C PRO A 82 4.98 -3.41 -4.87
N ALA A 83 5.87 -3.00 -3.97
CA ALA A 83 6.65 -3.93 -3.17
C ALA A 83 5.81 -4.59 -2.07
N GLY A 84 4.84 -3.86 -1.50
CA GLY A 84 3.95 -4.38 -0.46
C GLY A 84 2.79 -3.45 -0.14
N TRP A 85 1.82 -3.97 0.60
CA TRP A 85 0.61 -3.27 1.00
C TRP A 85 0.47 -3.18 2.51
N ILE A 86 0.10 -2.00 2.99
CA ILE A 86 -0.34 -1.75 4.35
C ILE A 86 -1.75 -1.16 4.29
N PHE A 87 -2.74 -1.90 4.80
CA PHE A 87 -4.11 -1.40 4.91
C PHE A 87 -4.48 -1.13 6.37
N SER A 88 -5.09 0.02 6.69
CA SER A 88 -5.63 0.20 8.05
C SER A 88 -6.76 -0.78 8.32
N GLN A 89 -7.65 -0.98 7.33
CA GLN A 89 -8.72 -1.96 7.38
C GLN A 89 -8.87 -2.63 6.01
N ILE A 90 -8.89 -3.96 5.98
CA ILE A 90 -9.10 -4.68 4.73
C ILE A 90 -10.59 -4.73 4.37
N ASP A 91 -10.89 -4.56 3.09
CA ASP A 91 -12.20 -4.80 2.51
C ASP A 91 -12.12 -5.89 1.43
N SER A 92 -13.27 -6.35 0.92
CA SER A 92 -13.29 -7.45 -0.04
C SER A 92 -12.47 -7.18 -1.31
N ARG A 93 -12.37 -5.93 -1.77
CA ARG A 93 -11.63 -5.59 -3.00
C ARG A 93 -10.13 -5.47 -2.77
N SER A 94 -9.71 -4.88 -1.64
CA SER A 94 -8.30 -4.87 -1.24
C SER A 94 -7.81 -6.29 -0.93
N GLY A 95 -8.66 -7.16 -0.37
CA GLY A 95 -8.38 -8.59 -0.22
C GLY A 95 -8.17 -9.32 -1.54
N VAL A 96 -8.99 -9.05 -2.56
CA VAL A 96 -8.78 -9.60 -3.91
C VAL A 96 -7.46 -9.11 -4.50
N ALA A 97 -7.12 -7.82 -4.35
CA ALA A 97 -5.85 -7.30 -4.85
C ALA A 97 -4.64 -7.97 -4.17
N ALA A 98 -4.67 -8.13 -2.85
CA ALA A 98 -3.61 -8.84 -2.12
C ALA A 98 -3.43 -10.28 -2.63
N ALA A 99 -4.54 -11.00 -2.85
CA ALA A 99 -4.49 -12.37 -3.35
C ALA A 99 -4.01 -12.48 -4.81
N VAL A 100 -4.34 -11.51 -5.67
CA VAL A 100 -4.01 -11.54 -7.10
C VAL A 100 -2.60 -11.02 -7.38
N LEU A 101 -2.12 -10.03 -6.63
CA LEU A 101 -0.76 -9.48 -6.80
C LEU A 101 0.29 -10.36 -6.12
N GLU A 102 -0.12 -11.18 -5.15
CA GLU A 102 0.76 -12.07 -4.38
C GLU A 102 1.96 -11.37 -3.73
N ILE A 103 1.77 -10.11 -3.29
CA ILE A 103 2.80 -9.33 -2.60
C ILE A 103 2.54 -9.25 -1.09
N PRO A 104 3.59 -9.07 -0.27
CA PRO A 104 3.46 -8.94 1.18
C PRO A 104 2.40 -7.92 1.58
N THR A 105 1.47 -8.34 2.43
CA THR A 105 0.32 -7.51 2.82
C THR A 105 0.04 -7.63 4.31
N ILE A 106 -0.06 -6.49 4.99
CA ILE A 106 -0.39 -6.36 6.42
C ILE A 106 -1.61 -5.45 6.56
N VAL A 107 -2.57 -5.86 7.39
CA VAL A 107 -3.88 -5.21 7.50
C VAL A 107 -4.38 -5.10 8.94
N ASP A 108 -5.51 -4.43 9.17
CA ASP A 108 -6.27 -4.46 10.42
C ASP A 108 -5.41 -4.18 11.67
N PHE A 109 -4.76 -3.02 11.70
CA PHE A 109 -4.02 -2.55 12.86
C PHE A 109 -4.96 -2.29 14.04
N SER A 110 -4.45 -2.38 15.26
CA SER A 110 -5.24 -2.10 16.47
C SER A 110 -5.71 -0.63 16.49
N ASN A 111 -6.83 -0.36 17.16
CA ASN A 111 -7.47 0.97 17.14
C ASN A 111 -6.61 2.11 17.70
N ASP A 112 -5.57 1.79 18.47
CA ASP A 112 -4.58 2.73 19.02
C ASP A 112 -3.44 3.06 18.03
N ILE A 113 -3.35 2.34 16.91
CA ILE A 113 -2.34 2.56 15.87
C ILE A 113 -3.01 3.24 14.68
N ASN A 114 -2.78 4.55 14.54
CA ASN A 114 -3.11 5.27 13.31
C ASN A 114 -1.90 5.27 12.36
N ILE A 115 -1.93 4.39 11.35
CA ILE A 115 -0.83 4.27 10.37
C ILE A 115 -0.58 5.56 9.57
N PHE A 116 -1.57 6.44 9.41
CA PHE A 116 -1.43 7.71 8.68
C PHE A 116 -0.82 8.84 9.52
N GLU A 117 -0.79 8.69 10.84
CA GLU A 117 -0.06 9.60 11.74
C GLU A 117 1.37 9.12 11.99
N ILE A 118 1.59 7.81 11.90
CA ILE A 118 2.88 7.17 12.20
C ILE A 118 3.77 7.11 10.96
N ILE A 119 3.20 6.89 9.76
CA ILE A 119 3.94 6.73 8.51
C ILE A 119 3.71 7.94 7.62
N GLU A 120 4.79 8.51 7.09
CA GLU A 120 4.74 9.57 6.09
C GLU A 120 5.28 9.09 4.74
N SER A 121 4.79 9.65 3.64
CA SER A 121 5.40 9.42 2.33
C SER A 121 6.87 9.84 2.35
N GLY A 122 7.72 8.97 1.78
CA GLY A 122 9.17 9.09 1.83
C GLY A 122 9.86 8.34 2.97
N ASP A 123 9.13 7.89 4.00
CA ASP A 123 9.70 7.01 5.03
C ASP A 123 10.13 5.67 4.38
N TRP A 124 11.19 5.07 4.89
CA TRP A 124 11.59 3.73 4.46
C TRP A 124 10.91 2.68 5.35
N ILE A 125 10.27 1.71 4.71
CA ILE A 125 9.52 0.65 5.38
C ILE A 125 10.19 -0.68 5.10
N GLU A 126 10.40 -1.47 6.15
CA GLU A 126 10.66 -2.90 6.06
C GLU A 126 9.43 -3.61 6.65
N MET A 127 8.83 -4.54 5.90
CA MET A 127 7.62 -5.25 6.34
C MET A 127 7.72 -6.76 6.16
N ASP A 128 7.07 -7.48 7.07
CA ASP A 128 7.03 -8.93 7.07
C ASP A 128 5.56 -9.39 7.11
N GLY A 129 5.06 -9.81 5.96
CA GLY A 129 3.69 -10.29 5.76
C GLY A 129 3.41 -11.67 6.38
N ASP A 130 4.43 -12.39 6.87
CA ASP A 130 4.26 -13.63 7.64
C ASP A 130 3.97 -13.32 9.11
N THR A 131 4.60 -12.27 9.66
CA THR A 131 4.51 -11.93 11.10
C THR A 131 3.59 -10.75 11.40
N GLY A 132 3.31 -9.90 10.41
CA GLY A 132 2.57 -8.64 10.57
C GLY A 132 3.42 -7.47 11.07
N GLU A 133 4.74 -7.60 11.14
CA GLU A 133 5.65 -6.55 11.60
C GLU A 133 5.92 -5.51 10.52
N VAL A 134 5.92 -4.23 10.91
CA VAL A 134 6.30 -3.09 10.07
C VAL A 134 7.32 -2.25 10.84
N ILE A 135 8.50 -2.10 10.25
CA ILE A 135 9.61 -1.29 10.77
C ILE A 135 9.70 -0.04 9.92
N ILE A 136 9.63 1.13 10.56
CA ILE A 136 9.64 2.44 9.91
C ILE A 136 10.94 3.16 10.24
N THR A 137 11.65 3.59 9.20
CA THR A 137 12.78 4.50 9.29
C THR A 137 12.38 5.85 8.69
N LYS A 138 12.38 6.90 9.52
CA LYS A 138 11.96 8.24 9.11
C LYS A 138 12.87 8.82 8.05
N LYS A 139 12.28 9.49 7.04
CA LYS A 139 13.03 10.29 6.07
C LYS A 139 13.85 11.39 6.79
N ILE A 140 15.02 11.72 6.23
CA ILE A 140 15.94 12.75 6.74
C ILE A 140 15.58 14.10 6.16
#